data_AF-A0A3L9IE15-F1
#
_entry.id   AF-A0A3L9IE15-F1
#
_cell.length_a   1.000
_cell.length_b   1.000
_cell.length_c   1.000
_cell.angle_alpha   90.00
_cell.angle_beta   90.00
_cell.angle_gamma   90.00
#
_symmetry.space_group_name_H-M   'P 1'
#
loop_
_entity.id
_entity.type
_entity.pdbx_description
1 polymer ?
#
loop_
_entity_poly.entity_id
_entity_poly.type
_entity_poly.pdbx_seq_one_letter_code
_entity_poly.pdbx_strand_id
1 'polypeptide(L)'
;SGFLGAVVGGLIAGYLMRWVKNHLRLSSKFNGFLTFYLYPVLGTLGAGSLMLFVVGEPVAWINNSLTAWLNGLSGSNALLLGAILGFMCSFDLGGPVNKAAYAFCLGAMANGVYGPYAIFASVKMVSAFTVTASTMLAPRLFKEFEIETGKSTWLLGLAGITEGAIPMAIEDPLRVIGSFVLGSMVTGAIVGAMNIGLSTPGAGIFSLFLLHDNGAGGVMAAIGWFGAALVGAAISTAILLIWRRHAVKHGNYLTDGVMP
;
A
#
# COMPACT_ATOMS: atom_id res chain seq x y z
N SER A 1 -4.13 6.41 22.79
CA SER A 1 -4.63 7.00 21.53
C SER A 1 -4.16 6.29 20.25
N GLY A 2 -3.42 5.16 20.33
CA GLY A 2 -3.10 4.32 19.17
C GLY A 2 -2.30 5.03 18.06
N PHE A 3 -2.29 4.44 16.86
CA PHE A 3 -1.62 5.00 15.70
C PHE A 3 -2.09 6.42 15.34
N LEU A 4 -3.41 6.65 15.32
CA LEU A 4 -3.97 7.97 14.99
C LEU A 4 -3.52 9.04 15.99
N GLY A 5 -3.40 8.68 17.27
CA GLY A 5 -2.84 9.56 18.30
C GLY A 5 -1.39 9.93 18.05
N ALA A 6 -0.59 9.00 17.53
CA ALA A 6 0.80 9.27 17.17
C ALA A 6 0.90 10.24 15.99
N VAL A 7 0.08 10.06 14.94
CA VAL A 7 0.04 10.96 13.78
C VAL A 7 -0.42 12.36 14.19
N VAL A 8 -1.55 12.46 14.88
CA VAL A 8 -2.10 13.74 15.34
C VAL A 8 -1.16 14.42 16.32
N GLY A 9 -0.61 13.69 17.28
CA GLY A 9 0.35 14.20 18.26
C GLY A 9 1.63 14.71 17.60
N GLY A 10 2.15 14.00 16.60
CA GLY A 10 3.31 14.44 15.81
C GLY A 10 3.04 15.74 15.05
N LEU A 11 1.87 15.88 14.43
CA LEU A 11 1.47 17.11 13.74
C LEU A 11 1.30 18.27 14.73
N ILE A 12 0.61 18.05 15.85
CA ILE A 12 0.46 19.04 16.92
C ILE A 12 1.82 19.52 17.40
N ALA A 13 2.72 18.59 17.74
CA ALA A 13 4.05 18.93 18.21
C ALA A 13 4.84 19.72 17.16
N GLY A 14 4.78 19.31 15.89
CA GLY A 14 5.44 19.99 14.78
C GLY A 14 4.96 21.44 14.59
N TYR A 15 3.64 21.65 14.54
CA TYR A 15 3.05 22.98 14.36
C TYR A 15 3.23 23.86 15.61
N LEU A 16 3.10 23.29 16.81
CA LEU A 16 3.39 23.99 18.05
C LEU A 16 4.84 24.47 18.07
N MET A 17 5.80 23.60 17.75
CA MET A 17 7.21 23.98 17.74
C MET A 17 7.56 24.98 16.65
N ARG A 18 6.87 24.92 15.50
CA ARG A 18 6.97 25.97 14.47
C ARG A 18 6.48 27.31 15.01
N TRP A 19 5.35 27.33 15.72
CA TRP A 19 4.82 28.54 16.33
C TRP A 19 5.75 29.10 17.41
N VAL A 20 6.24 28.26 18.32
CA VAL A 20 7.20 28.63 19.38
C VAL A 20 8.46 29.25 18.77
N LYS A 21 9.09 28.60 17.78
CA LYS A 21 10.33 29.11 17.16
C LYS A 21 10.15 30.41 16.38
N ASN A 22 8.92 30.70 15.93
CA ASN A 22 8.61 31.94 15.23
C ASN A 22 8.37 33.12 16.17
N HIS A 23 7.84 32.88 17.37
CA HIS A 23 7.47 33.93 18.33
C HIS A 23 8.45 34.10 19.50
N LEU A 24 9.16 33.03 19.88
CA LEU A 24 10.15 33.03 20.95
C LEU A 24 11.55 32.91 20.34
N ARG A 25 12.15 34.07 20.02
CA ARG A 25 13.55 34.17 19.58
C ARG A 25 14.32 35.06 20.55
N LEU A 26 15.40 34.51 21.11
CA LEU A 26 16.36 35.27 21.91
C LEU A 26 17.60 35.58 21.07
N SER A 27 18.46 36.46 21.60
CA SER A 27 19.78 36.75 21.02
C SER A 27 20.59 35.46 20.79
N SER A 28 21.45 35.45 19.76
CA SER A 28 22.26 34.30 19.35
C SER A 28 23.09 33.67 20.47
N LYS A 29 23.42 34.45 21.51
CA LYS A 29 24.13 33.99 22.72
C LYS A 29 23.37 32.91 23.51
N PHE A 30 22.04 32.82 23.37
CA PHE A 30 21.20 31.88 24.10
C PHE A 30 20.74 30.67 23.28
N ASN A 31 21.28 30.47 22.08
CA ASN A 31 20.86 29.37 21.20
C ASN A 31 21.01 27.98 21.82
N GLY A 32 22.06 27.77 22.65
CA GLY A 32 22.23 26.54 23.41
C GLY A 32 21.08 26.29 24.39
N PHE A 33 20.74 27.30 25.20
CA PHE A 33 19.61 27.23 26.15
C PHE A 33 18.28 27.00 25.44
N LEU A 34 18.04 27.69 24.32
CA LEU A 34 16.82 27.52 23.52
C LEU A 34 16.67 26.08 23.02
N THR A 35 17.73 25.53 22.42
CA THR A 35 17.68 24.24 21.73
C THR A 35 17.65 23.05 22.69
N PHE A 36 18.43 23.09 23.77
CA PHE A 36 18.56 21.97 24.69
C PHE A 36 17.55 21.99 25.84
N TYR A 37 17.01 23.15 26.20
CA TYR A 37 16.12 23.28 27.36
C TYR A 37 14.76 23.85 26.99
N LEU A 38 14.70 25.10 26.53
CA LEU A 38 13.42 25.81 26.41
C LEU A 38 12.48 25.15 25.38
N TYR A 39 12.98 24.85 24.19
CA TYR A 39 12.18 24.25 23.13
C TYR A 39 11.71 22.83 23.47
N PRO A 40 12.56 21.90 23.95
CA PRO A 40 12.10 20.61 24.42
C PRO A 40 11.04 20.71 25.53
N VAL A 41 11.25 21.58 26.54
CA VAL A 41 10.32 21.71 27.67
C VAL A 41 8.98 22.30 27.24
N LEU A 42 8.96 23.40 26.48
CA LEU A 42 7.72 23.99 25.98
C LEU A 42 7.00 23.07 25.00
N GLY A 43 7.76 22.38 24.15
CA GLY A 43 7.22 21.43 23.19
C GLY A 43 6.54 20.25 23.87
N THR A 44 7.22 19.60 24.83
CA THR A 44 6.66 18.46 25.56
C THR A 44 5.51 18.86 26.47
N LEU A 45 5.64 19.96 27.23
CA LEU A 45 4.55 20.43 28.08
C LEU A 45 3.34 20.87 27.27
N GLY A 46 3.53 21.66 26.21
CA GLY A 46 2.43 22.15 25.39
C GLY A 46 1.74 21.05 24.59
N ALA A 47 2.51 20.31 23.78
CA ALA A 47 1.94 19.24 22.96
C ALA A 47 1.43 18.07 23.82
N GLY A 48 2.17 17.72 24.88
CA GLY A 48 1.78 16.69 25.84
C GLY A 48 0.51 17.06 26.58
N SER A 49 0.37 18.30 27.08
CA SER A 49 -0.86 18.75 27.74
C SER A 49 -2.04 18.78 26.77
N LEU A 50 -1.86 19.27 25.54
CA LEU A 50 -2.93 19.28 24.55
C LEU A 50 -3.39 17.86 24.20
N MET A 51 -2.43 16.94 24.05
CA MET A 51 -2.73 15.53 23.84
C MET A 51 -3.39 14.89 25.06
N LEU A 52 -2.99 15.22 26.28
CA LEU A 52 -3.53 14.58 27.48
C LEU A 52 -4.95 15.06 27.79
N PHE A 53 -5.18 16.37 27.75
CA PHE A 53 -6.43 16.98 28.24
C PHE A 53 -7.48 17.26 27.18
N VAL A 54 -7.10 17.36 25.90
CA VAL A 54 -8.04 17.81 24.84
C VAL A 54 -8.20 16.77 23.73
N VAL A 55 -7.08 16.28 23.19
CA VAL A 55 -7.10 15.51 21.93
C VAL A 55 -7.07 14.00 22.16
N GLY A 56 -6.41 13.55 23.23
CA GLY A 56 -6.06 12.15 23.43
C GLY A 56 -7.27 11.23 23.56
N GLU A 57 -8.28 11.64 24.31
CA GLU A 57 -9.51 10.87 24.54
C GLU A 57 -10.39 10.80 23.27
N PRO A 58 -10.72 11.91 22.58
CA PRO A 58 -11.42 11.84 21.29
C PRO A 58 -10.72 10.94 20.27
N VAL A 59 -9.40 11.06 20.15
CA VAL A 59 -8.63 10.24 19.20
C VAL A 59 -8.58 8.77 19.62
N ALA A 60 -8.51 8.48 20.93
CA ALA A 60 -8.59 7.12 21.43
C ALA A 60 -9.95 6.49 21.14
N TRP A 61 -11.04 7.25 21.31
CA TRP A 61 -12.39 6.80 20.95
C TRP A 61 -12.48 6.44 19.47
N ILE A 62 -12.03 7.32 18.56
CA ILE A 62 -12.00 7.05 17.11
C ILE A 62 -11.18 5.78 16.82
N ASN A 63 -9.99 5.66 17.40
CA ASN A 63 -9.10 4.53 17.16
C ASN A 63 -9.71 3.21 17.62
N ASN A 64 -10.37 3.19 18.77
CA ASN A 64 -11.05 2.01 19.30
C ASN A 64 -12.27 1.63 18.46
N SER A 65 -13.09 2.62 18.06
CA SER A 65 -14.22 2.39 17.16
C SER A 65 -13.78 1.84 15.81
N LEU A 66 -12.70 2.38 15.23
CA LEU A 66 -12.13 1.88 13.98
C LEU A 66 -11.62 0.44 14.14
N THR A 67 -10.91 0.16 15.23
CA THR A 67 -10.39 -1.19 15.53
C THR A 67 -11.52 -2.19 15.69
N ALA A 68 -12.58 -1.84 16.43
CA ALA A 68 -13.76 -2.67 16.60
C ALA A 68 -14.49 -2.90 15.26
N TRP A 69 -14.62 -1.86 14.42
CA TRP A 69 -15.21 -1.99 13.10
C TRP A 69 -14.41 -2.94 12.21
N LEU A 70 -13.09 -2.76 12.13
CA LEU A 70 -12.21 -3.60 11.30
C LEU A 70 -12.21 -5.06 11.75
N ASN A 71 -12.15 -5.32 13.07
CA ASN A 71 -12.21 -6.67 13.62
C ASN A 71 -13.60 -7.31 13.48
N GLY A 72 -14.66 -6.50 13.37
CA GLY A 72 -16.02 -6.95 13.11
C GLY A 72 -16.35 -7.19 11.64
N LEU A 73 -15.42 -6.93 10.71
CA LEU A 73 -15.65 -7.15 9.29
C LEU A 73 -15.77 -8.64 8.98
N SER A 74 -16.89 -9.01 8.39
CA SER A 74 -17.13 -10.36 7.86
C SER A 74 -17.90 -10.28 6.55
N GLY A 75 -17.87 -11.37 5.78
CA GLY A 75 -18.58 -11.48 4.50
C GLY A 75 -18.24 -10.34 3.54
N SER A 76 -19.28 -9.70 3.00
CA SER A 76 -19.18 -8.65 1.97
C SER A 76 -18.36 -7.43 2.37
N ASN A 77 -18.29 -7.08 3.66
CA ASN A 77 -17.55 -5.90 4.10
C ASN A 77 -16.03 -6.14 4.10
N ALA A 78 -15.60 -7.37 4.42
CA ALA A 78 -14.19 -7.76 4.33
C ALA A 78 -13.71 -7.84 2.86
N LEU A 79 -14.57 -8.34 1.97
CA LEU A 79 -14.36 -8.31 0.52
C LEU A 79 -14.20 -6.87 0.00
N LEU A 80 -15.09 -5.96 0.41
CA LEU A 80 -15.06 -4.56 0.00
C LEU A 80 -13.80 -3.84 0.50
N LEU A 81 -13.43 -4.00 1.77
CA LEU A 81 -12.19 -3.44 2.29
C LEU A 81 -10.99 -3.98 1.51
N GLY A 82 -10.99 -5.29 1.25
CA GLY A 82 -9.99 -5.96 0.43
C GLY A 82 -9.85 -5.32 -0.95
N ALA A 83 -10.96 -5.12 -1.66
CA ALA A 83 -10.98 -4.48 -2.96
C ALA A 83 -10.47 -3.04 -2.91
N ILE A 84 -10.86 -2.24 -1.91
CA ILE A 84 -10.40 -0.85 -1.77
C ILE A 84 -8.88 -0.80 -1.55
N LEU A 85 -8.35 -1.64 -0.65
CA LEU A 85 -6.90 -1.73 -0.43
C LEU A 85 -6.17 -2.22 -1.69
N GLY A 86 -6.77 -3.16 -2.41
CA GLY A 86 -6.31 -3.64 -3.72
C GLY A 86 -6.18 -2.50 -4.74
N PHE A 87 -7.25 -1.72 -4.89
CA PHE A 87 -7.30 -0.53 -5.73
C PHE A 87 -6.18 0.44 -5.36
N MET A 88 -6.11 0.85 -4.10
CA MET A 88 -5.16 1.87 -3.64
C MET A 88 -3.70 1.43 -3.81
N CYS A 89 -3.40 0.16 -3.60
CA CYS A 89 -2.05 -0.36 -3.74
C CYS A 89 -1.54 -0.29 -5.18
N SER A 90 -2.36 -0.60 -6.18
CA SER A 90 -1.92 -0.61 -7.58
C SER A 90 -2.21 0.68 -8.36
N PHE A 91 -2.95 1.63 -7.78
CA PHE A 91 -3.35 2.86 -8.45
C PHE A 91 -2.17 3.71 -8.96
N ASP A 92 -1.09 3.82 -8.16
CA ASP A 92 0.05 4.68 -8.46
C ASP A 92 1.42 4.01 -8.21
N LEU A 93 1.45 2.67 -8.14
CA LEU A 93 2.66 1.85 -8.12
C LEU A 93 3.73 2.24 -7.08
N GLY A 94 3.30 2.77 -5.93
CA GLY A 94 4.20 3.23 -4.85
C GLY A 94 4.13 4.75 -4.59
N GLY A 95 3.22 5.44 -5.27
CA GLY A 95 2.92 6.85 -5.07
C GLY A 95 2.13 7.16 -3.78
N PRO A 96 1.57 8.38 -3.67
CA PRO A 96 0.86 8.84 -2.47
C PRO A 96 -0.33 7.97 -2.05
N VAL A 97 -1.12 7.43 -2.99
CA VAL A 97 -2.30 6.61 -2.71
C VAL A 97 -1.88 5.24 -2.16
N ASN A 98 -0.90 4.60 -2.78
CA ASN A 98 -0.31 3.37 -2.26
C ASN A 98 0.28 3.59 -0.86
N LYS A 99 1.04 4.67 -0.65
CA LYS A 99 1.62 4.99 0.66
C LYS A 99 0.57 5.30 1.72
N ALA A 100 -0.55 5.91 1.35
CA ALA A 100 -1.68 6.11 2.24
C ALA A 100 -2.30 4.77 2.68
N ALA A 101 -2.49 3.83 1.74
CA ALA A 101 -2.95 2.48 2.07
C ALA A 101 -1.94 1.74 2.95
N TYR A 102 -0.64 1.84 2.66
CA TYR A 102 0.41 1.24 3.49
C TYR A 102 0.39 1.80 4.93
N ALA A 103 0.30 3.12 5.08
CA ALA A 103 0.21 3.78 6.38
C ALA A 103 -1.05 3.35 7.16
N PHE A 104 -2.19 3.23 6.48
CA PHE A 104 -3.41 2.68 7.06
C PHE A 104 -3.20 1.25 7.57
N CYS A 105 -2.58 0.39 6.76
CA CYS A 105 -2.32 -1.01 7.14
C CYS A 105 -1.37 -1.12 8.33
N LEU A 106 -0.30 -0.32 8.37
CA LEU A 106 0.59 -0.25 9.53
C LEU A 106 -0.11 0.30 10.77
N GLY A 107 -1.01 1.27 10.60
CA GLY A 107 -1.80 1.82 11.70
C GLY A 107 -2.79 0.81 12.27
N ALA A 108 -3.45 0.04 11.42
CA ALA A 108 -4.30 -1.08 11.83
C ALA A 108 -3.47 -2.15 12.56
N MET A 109 -2.32 -2.52 12.01
CA MET A 109 -1.38 -3.48 12.61
C MET A 109 -0.88 -3.05 13.99
N ALA A 110 -0.53 -1.77 14.15
CA ALA A 110 -0.10 -1.20 15.43
C ALA A 110 -1.19 -1.26 16.52
N ASN A 111 -2.46 -1.40 16.11
CA ASN A 111 -3.61 -1.59 16.99
C ASN A 111 -4.07 -3.06 17.07
N GLY A 112 -3.25 -4.02 16.60
CA GLY A 112 -3.54 -5.46 16.68
C GLY A 112 -4.44 -6.00 15.56
N VAL A 113 -4.72 -5.20 14.52
CA VAL A 113 -5.54 -5.63 13.37
C VAL A 113 -4.63 -6.00 12.20
N TYR A 114 -4.46 -7.31 11.97
CA TYR A 114 -3.45 -7.82 11.03
C TYR A 114 -3.96 -8.09 9.61
N GLY A 115 -5.28 -8.13 9.40
CA GLY A 115 -5.90 -8.42 8.09
C GLY A 115 -5.57 -7.42 6.98
N PRO A 116 -5.70 -6.09 7.21
CA PRO A 116 -5.39 -5.07 6.20
C PRO A 116 -3.98 -5.21 5.62
N TYR A 117 -2.99 -5.52 6.45
CA TYR A 117 -1.62 -5.67 5.98
C TYR A 117 -1.41 -6.97 5.18
N ALA A 118 -2.08 -8.07 5.55
CA ALA A 118 -2.05 -9.30 4.76
C ALA A 118 -2.60 -9.07 3.34
N ILE A 119 -3.73 -8.35 3.24
CA ILE A 119 -4.31 -7.92 1.95
C ILE A 119 -3.27 -7.12 1.15
N PHE A 120 -2.75 -6.05 1.74
CA PHE A 120 -1.82 -5.15 1.06
C PHE A 120 -0.58 -5.90 0.57
N ALA A 121 0.00 -6.75 1.41
CA ALA A 121 1.21 -7.49 1.07
C ALA A 121 1.01 -8.46 -0.12
N SER A 122 -0.15 -9.13 -0.24
CA SER A 122 -0.46 -10.01 -1.37
C SER A 122 -0.58 -9.21 -2.67
N VAL A 123 -1.31 -8.09 -2.61
CA VAL A 123 -1.60 -7.25 -3.77
C VAL A 123 -0.35 -6.70 -4.45
N LYS A 124 0.72 -6.40 -3.69
CA LYS A 124 1.98 -5.85 -4.24
C LYS A 124 2.59 -6.68 -5.36
N MET A 125 2.35 -8.00 -5.37
CA MET A 125 2.87 -8.89 -6.42
C MET A 125 2.12 -8.76 -7.76
N VAL A 126 0.87 -8.29 -7.77
CA VAL A 126 -0.04 -8.36 -8.93
C VAL A 126 0.49 -7.59 -10.13
N SER A 127 0.89 -6.33 -9.93
CA SER A 127 1.42 -5.48 -11.02
C SER A 127 2.67 -6.09 -11.65
N ALA A 128 3.62 -6.52 -10.82
CA ALA A 128 4.88 -7.09 -11.27
C ALA A 128 4.68 -8.42 -12.04
N PHE A 129 3.85 -9.31 -11.52
CA PHE A 129 3.52 -10.56 -12.21
C PHE A 129 2.75 -10.32 -13.50
N THR A 130 1.88 -9.29 -13.55
CA THR A 130 1.19 -8.90 -14.78
C THR A 130 2.17 -8.48 -15.86
N VAL A 131 3.12 -7.58 -15.54
CA VAL A 131 4.13 -7.07 -16.48
C VAL A 131 4.97 -8.22 -17.08
N THR A 132 5.43 -9.13 -16.23
CA THR A 132 6.18 -10.30 -16.68
C THR A 132 5.31 -11.25 -17.52
N ALA A 133 4.12 -11.60 -17.04
CA ALA A 133 3.25 -12.54 -17.73
C ALA A 133 2.76 -12.01 -19.08
N SER A 134 2.37 -10.74 -19.17
CA SER A 134 1.83 -10.15 -20.39
C SER A 134 2.87 -10.10 -21.51
N THR A 135 4.10 -9.73 -21.19
CA THR A 135 5.21 -9.63 -22.16
C THR A 135 5.70 -11.01 -22.59
N MET A 136 5.67 -12.02 -21.72
CA MET A 136 5.99 -13.41 -22.09
C MET A 136 4.90 -14.05 -22.96
N LEU A 137 3.63 -13.82 -22.66
CA LEU A 137 2.50 -14.48 -23.35
C LEU A 137 2.18 -13.86 -24.71
N ALA A 138 2.39 -12.56 -24.88
CA ALA A 138 2.09 -11.87 -26.13
C ALA A 138 3.10 -10.77 -26.44
N PRO A 139 4.40 -11.10 -26.61
CA PRO A 139 5.48 -10.10 -26.79
C PRO A 139 5.23 -9.13 -27.94
N ARG A 140 4.52 -9.56 -29.00
CA ARG A 140 4.17 -8.73 -30.16
C ARG A 140 3.27 -7.52 -29.85
N LEU A 141 2.66 -7.47 -28.66
CA LEU A 141 1.82 -6.35 -28.20
C LEU A 141 2.60 -5.31 -27.36
N PHE A 142 3.90 -5.51 -27.20
CA PHE A 142 4.76 -4.72 -26.34
C PHE A 142 5.98 -4.23 -27.12
N LYS A 143 6.52 -3.09 -26.69
CA LYS A 143 7.79 -2.54 -27.16
C LYS A 143 8.96 -3.32 -26.57
N GLU A 144 10.14 -3.21 -27.19
CA GLU A 144 11.32 -3.98 -26.75
C GLU A 144 11.69 -3.70 -25.29
N PHE A 145 11.67 -2.42 -24.88
CA PHE A 145 11.99 -2.06 -23.49
C PHE A 145 10.97 -2.63 -22.49
N GLU A 146 9.70 -2.77 -22.88
CA GLU A 146 8.66 -3.35 -22.03
C GLU A 146 8.92 -4.84 -21.84
N ILE A 147 9.34 -5.54 -22.89
CA ILE A 147 9.74 -6.95 -22.84
C ILE A 147 10.96 -7.13 -21.94
N GLU A 148 12.00 -6.28 -22.09
CA GLU A 148 13.17 -6.32 -21.21
C GLU A 148 12.81 -6.07 -19.75
N THR A 149 11.93 -5.09 -19.48
CA THR A 149 11.39 -4.83 -18.14
C THR A 149 10.66 -6.06 -17.60
N GLY A 150 9.87 -6.73 -18.45
CA GLY A 150 9.13 -7.95 -18.11
C GLY A 150 9.99 -9.11 -17.64
N LYS A 151 11.22 -9.27 -18.14
CA LYS A 151 12.09 -10.40 -17.79
C LYS A 151 12.48 -10.47 -16.31
N SER A 152 12.61 -9.31 -15.66
CA SER A 152 13.12 -9.21 -14.28
C SER A 152 12.10 -8.73 -13.26
N THR A 153 11.02 -8.05 -13.70
CA THR A 153 10.06 -7.39 -12.81
C THR A 153 9.39 -8.33 -11.80
N TRP A 154 9.15 -9.59 -12.15
CA TRP A 154 8.59 -10.58 -11.22
C TRP A 154 9.41 -10.74 -9.92
N LEU A 155 10.74 -10.59 -9.97
CA LEU A 155 11.60 -10.64 -8.78
C LEU A 155 11.33 -9.48 -7.84
N LEU A 156 11.10 -8.28 -8.40
CA LEU A 156 10.70 -7.11 -7.62
C LEU A 156 9.33 -7.34 -6.98
N GLY A 157 8.40 -7.95 -7.71
CA GLY A 157 7.11 -8.38 -7.19
C GLY A 157 7.25 -9.27 -5.95
N LEU A 158 8.12 -10.28 -6.01
CA LEU A 158 8.42 -11.16 -4.87
C LEU A 158 9.05 -10.41 -3.69
N ALA A 159 9.86 -9.37 -3.94
CA ALA A 159 10.36 -8.49 -2.88
C ALA A 159 9.27 -7.55 -2.33
N GLY A 160 8.06 -7.56 -2.89
CA GLY A 160 7.00 -6.63 -2.56
C GLY A 160 7.28 -5.23 -3.09
N ILE A 161 7.95 -5.09 -4.23
CA ILE A 161 8.26 -3.81 -4.89
C ILE A 161 7.40 -3.71 -6.15
N THR A 162 6.55 -2.69 -6.23
CA THR A 162 5.60 -2.47 -7.34
C THR A 162 6.17 -1.59 -8.44
N GLU A 163 7.26 -0.88 -8.14
CA GLU A 163 7.88 0.15 -8.96
C GLU A 163 8.48 -0.39 -10.27
N GLY A 164 8.77 -1.70 -10.32
CA GLY A 164 9.24 -2.35 -11.56
C GLY A 164 8.23 -2.23 -12.72
N ALA A 165 6.95 -1.97 -12.42
CA ALA A 165 5.92 -1.77 -13.43
C ALA A 165 5.80 -0.32 -13.95
N ILE A 166 6.49 0.65 -13.34
CA ILE A 166 6.40 2.07 -13.70
C ILE A 166 6.74 2.33 -15.18
N PRO A 167 7.82 1.77 -15.76
CA PRO A 167 8.16 2.03 -17.16
C PRO A 167 7.02 1.68 -18.13
N MET A 168 6.37 0.52 -17.92
CA MET A 168 5.21 0.10 -18.73
C MET A 168 3.99 0.98 -18.46
N ALA A 169 3.77 1.39 -17.21
CA ALA A 169 2.65 2.26 -16.84
C ALA A 169 2.80 3.69 -17.40
N ILE A 170 4.03 4.21 -17.58
CA ILE A 170 4.24 5.51 -18.21
C ILE A 170 3.88 5.48 -19.71
N GLU A 171 4.17 4.36 -20.37
CA GLU A 171 3.95 4.18 -21.81
C GLU A 171 2.45 4.07 -22.17
N ASP A 172 1.67 3.34 -21.38
CA ASP A 172 0.22 3.17 -21.61
C ASP A 172 -0.57 3.25 -20.29
N PRO A 173 -0.67 4.45 -19.67
CA PRO A 173 -1.14 4.60 -18.29
C PRO A 173 -2.54 4.05 -18.06
N LEU A 174 -3.48 4.37 -18.95
CA LEU A 174 -4.88 3.99 -18.78
C LEU A 174 -5.04 2.46 -18.76
N ARG A 175 -4.43 1.77 -19.72
CA ARG A 175 -4.64 0.32 -19.87
C ARG A 175 -3.84 -0.47 -18.86
N VAL A 176 -2.60 -0.05 -18.61
CA VAL A 176 -1.69 -0.73 -17.70
C VAL A 176 -2.17 -0.57 -16.25
N ILE A 177 -2.34 0.67 -15.76
CA ILE A 177 -2.83 0.91 -14.39
C ILE A 177 -4.24 0.36 -14.21
N GLY A 178 -5.13 0.57 -15.18
CA GLY A 178 -6.50 0.03 -15.11
C GLY A 178 -6.53 -1.49 -14.99
N SER A 179 -5.69 -2.22 -15.74
CA SER A 179 -5.58 -3.67 -15.62
C SER A 179 -5.06 -4.12 -14.26
N PHE A 180 -4.01 -3.45 -13.74
CA PHE A 180 -3.42 -3.75 -12.44
C PHE A 180 -4.43 -3.57 -11.33
N VAL A 181 -5.13 -2.42 -11.32
CA VAL A 181 -6.15 -2.09 -10.34
C VAL A 181 -7.23 -3.17 -10.29
N LEU A 182 -7.74 -3.61 -11.44
CA LEU A 182 -8.80 -4.62 -11.50
C LEU A 182 -8.34 -5.98 -10.94
N GLY A 183 -7.15 -6.46 -11.30
CA GLY A 183 -6.60 -7.68 -10.72
C GLY A 183 -6.33 -7.56 -9.22
N SER A 184 -5.80 -6.42 -8.79
CA SER A 184 -5.47 -6.13 -7.39
C SER A 184 -6.69 -6.02 -6.50
N MET A 185 -7.80 -5.45 -7.00
CA MET A 185 -9.08 -5.46 -6.30
C MET A 185 -9.56 -6.89 -6.04
N VAL A 186 -9.41 -7.79 -7.03
CA VAL A 186 -9.78 -9.20 -6.88
C VAL A 186 -8.88 -9.91 -5.87
N THR A 187 -7.56 -9.76 -5.97
CA THR A 187 -6.61 -10.31 -4.98
C THR A 187 -6.96 -9.84 -3.58
N GLY A 188 -7.17 -8.53 -3.41
CA GLY A 188 -7.47 -7.97 -2.10
C GLY A 188 -8.80 -8.49 -1.54
N ALA A 189 -9.83 -8.61 -2.38
CA ALA A 189 -11.12 -9.17 -1.99
C ALA A 189 -10.99 -10.64 -1.54
N ILE A 190 -10.26 -11.47 -2.30
CA ILE A 190 -10.04 -12.89 -1.94
C ILE A 190 -9.31 -12.99 -0.59
N VAL A 191 -8.20 -12.25 -0.42
CA VAL A 191 -7.44 -12.27 0.85
C VAL A 191 -8.26 -11.72 2.01
N GLY A 192 -9.04 -10.67 1.79
CA GLY A 192 -9.95 -10.13 2.79
C GLY A 192 -11.01 -11.13 3.23
N ALA A 193 -11.56 -11.93 2.30
CA ALA A 193 -12.53 -12.97 2.60
C ALA A 193 -11.93 -14.15 3.38
N MET A 194 -10.64 -14.44 3.21
CA MET A 194 -9.95 -15.51 3.92
C MET A 194 -9.69 -15.20 5.40
N ASN A 195 -9.84 -13.94 5.82
CA ASN A 195 -9.61 -13.48 7.19
C ASN A 195 -8.22 -13.87 7.75
N ILE A 196 -7.20 -13.86 6.89
CA ILE A 196 -5.81 -14.10 7.27
C ILE A 196 -5.14 -12.80 7.71
N GLY A 197 -4.19 -12.89 8.63
CA GLY A 197 -3.45 -11.75 9.17
C GLY A 197 -1.96 -11.81 8.84
N LEU A 198 -1.29 -10.67 8.90
CA LEU A 198 0.17 -10.58 8.81
C LEU A 198 0.68 -9.48 9.74
N SER A 199 1.55 -9.85 10.69
CA SER A 199 2.10 -8.94 11.71
C SER A 199 3.51 -8.42 11.38
N THR A 200 4.13 -8.94 10.32
CA THR A 200 5.50 -8.58 9.91
C THR A 200 5.49 -7.80 8.60
N PRO A 201 5.82 -6.50 8.62
CA PRO A 201 5.91 -5.73 7.40
C PRO A 201 7.21 -5.95 6.62
N GLY A 202 7.14 -5.82 5.30
CA GLY A 202 8.31 -5.77 4.42
C GLY A 202 8.97 -7.11 4.10
N ALA A 203 8.34 -8.24 4.46
CA ALA A 203 8.92 -9.57 4.24
C ALA A 203 8.79 -10.09 2.78
N GLY A 204 8.12 -9.36 1.88
CA GLY A 204 7.91 -9.80 0.50
C GLY A 204 7.24 -11.18 0.44
N ILE A 205 7.76 -12.08 -0.41
CA ILE A 205 7.29 -13.47 -0.53
C ILE A 205 7.49 -14.27 0.76
N PHE A 206 8.47 -13.91 1.60
CA PHE A 206 8.67 -14.58 2.90
C PHE A 206 7.53 -14.34 3.88
N SER A 207 6.62 -13.40 3.58
CA SER A 207 5.36 -13.23 4.31
C SER A 207 4.55 -14.52 4.38
N LEU A 208 4.70 -15.43 3.40
CA LEU A 208 4.11 -16.76 3.38
C LEU A 208 4.32 -17.56 4.69
N PHE A 209 5.48 -17.39 5.33
CA PHE A 209 5.85 -18.12 6.55
C PHE A 209 5.39 -17.42 7.83
N LEU A 210 4.84 -16.21 7.72
CA LEU A 210 4.53 -15.31 8.83
C LEU A 210 3.03 -14.98 8.92
N LEU A 211 2.20 -15.63 8.09
CA LEU A 211 0.75 -15.43 8.08
C LEU A 211 0.11 -16.00 9.35
N HIS A 212 -0.83 -15.23 9.90
CA HIS A 212 -1.78 -15.72 10.89
C HIS A 212 -2.90 -16.42 10.12
N ASP A 213 -3.02 -17.73 10.31
CA ASP A 213 -3.82 -18.62 9.48
C ASP A 213 -5.32 -18.69 9.83
N ASN A 214 -5.72 -18.02 10.91
CA ASN A 214 -7.09 -17.99 11.42
C ASN A 214 -7.72 -19.40 11.57
N GLY A 215 -6.90 -20.40 11.92
CA GLY A 215 -7.34 -21.78 12.12
C GLY A 215 -7.42 -22.65 10.85
N ALA A 216 -7.13 -22.11 9.67
CA ALA A 216 -7.07 -22.87 8.41
C ALA A 216 -5.77 -23.68 8.24
N GLY A 217 -4.77 -23.44 9.10
CA GLY A 217 -3.43 -24.00 8.98
C GLY A 217 -2.52 -23.17 8.07
N GLY A 218 -1.27 -22.96 8.50
CA GLY A 218 -0.30 -22.09 7.83
C GLY A 218 -0.10 -22.38 6.34
N VAL A 219 -0.12 -23.65 5.92
CA VAL A 219 0.02 -24.04 4.50
C VAL A 219 -1.17 -23.58 3.66
N MET A 220 -2.40 -23.71 4.16
CA MET A 220 -3.59 -23.26 3.42
C MET A 220 -3.64 -21.73 3.35
N ALA A 221 -3.27 -21.05 4.43
CA ALA A 221 -3.16 -19.59 4.44
C ALA A 221 -2.13 -19.10 3.40
N ALA A 222 -0.94 -19.73 3.36
CA ALA A 222 0.10 -19.47 2.38
C ALA A 222 -0.39 -19.68 0.93
N ILE A 223 -1.00 -20.84 0.66
CA ILE A 223 -1.53 -21.17 -0.67
C ILE A 223 -2.61 -20.18 -1.09
N GLY A 224 -3.56 -19.83 -0.22
CA GLY A 224 -4.63 -18.92 -0.60
C GLY A 224 -4.13 -17.47 -0.72
N TRP A 225 -3.20 -17.03 0.12
CA TRP A 225 -2.62 -15.68 0.04
C TRP A 225 -1.82 -15.46 -1.25
N PHE A 226 -0.95 -16.40 -1.62
CA PHE A 226 -0.16 -16.30 -2.86
C PHE A 226 -1.00 -16.68 -4.08
N GLY A 227 -1.89 -17.66 -3.96
CA GLY A 227 -2.86 -18.03 -4.97
C GLY A 227 -3.77 -16.86 -5.35
N ALA A 228 -4.21 -16.05 -4.38
CA ALA A 228 -4.98 -14.84 -4.65
C ALA A 228 -4.18 -13.82 -5.48
N ALA A 229 -2.88 -13.65 -5.21
CA ALA A 229 -2.01 -12.80 -6.01
C ALA A 229 -1.86 -13.32 -7.44
N LEU A 230 -1.69 -14.64 -7.62
CA LEU A 230 -1.64 -15.27 -8.95
C LEU A 230 -2.96 -15.13 -9.71
N VAL A 231 -4.10 -15.31 -9.05
CA VAL A 231 -5.44 -15.12 -9.65
C VAL A 231 -5.62 -13.67 -10.10
N GLY A 232 -5.30 -12.70 -9.25
CA GLY A 232 -5.38 -11.29 -9.63
C GLY A 232 -4.42 -10.92 -10.75
N ALA A 233 -3.18 -11.44 -10.72
CA ALA A 233 -2.21 -11.26 -11.80
C ALA A 233 -2.70 -11.86 -13.12
N ALA A 234 -3.34 -13.04 -13.10
CA ALA A 234 -3.92 -13.67 -14.28
C ALA A 234 -5.07 -12.84 -14.86
N ILE A 235 -5.96 -12.32 -14.01
CA ILE A 235 -7.07 -11.44 -14.41
C ILE A 235 -6.52 -10.14 -15.02
N SER A 236 -5.59 -9.49 -14.32
CA SER A 236 -4.92 -8.28 -14.77
C SER A 236 -4.21 -8.49 -16.12
N THR A 237 -3.51 -9.62 -16.27
CA THR A 237 -2.86 -10.00 -17.53
C THR A 237 -3.87 -10.19 -18.65
N ALA A 238 -4.96 -10.91 -18.41
CA ALA A 238 -6.00 -11.12 -19.41
C ALA A 238 -6.61 -9.78 -19.87
N ILE A 239 -6.93 -8.88 -18.94
CA ILE A 239 -7.47 -7.55 -19.23
C ILE A 239 -6.47 -6.73 -20.04
N LEU A 240 -5.21 -6.67 -19.61
CA LEU A 240 -4.16 -5.92 -20.31
C LEU A 240 -3.98 -6.41 -21.73
N LEU A 241 -3.93 -7.73 -21.93
CA LEU A 241 -3.78 -8.34 -23.24
C LEU A 241 -4.98 -8.05 -24.15
N ILE A 242 -6.21 -8.12 -23.63
CA ILE A 242 -7.42 -7.79 -24.40
C ILE A 242 -7.40 -6.31 -24.81
N TRP A 243 -7.14 -5.41 -23.86
CA TRP A 243 -7.11 -3.97 -24.12
C TRP A 243 -5.99 -3.58 -25.08
N ARG A 244 -4.79 -4.16 -24.96
CA ARG A 244 -3.69 -3.91 -25.89
C ARG A 244 -3.94 -4.47 -27.27
N ARG A 245 -4.47 -5.70 -27.40
CA ARG A 245 -4.87 -6.25 -28.71
C ARG A 245 -5.86 -5.33 -29.40
N HIS A 246 -6.84 -4.82 -28.66
CA HIS A 246 -7.84 -3.91 -29.19
C HIS A 246 -7.19 -2.60 -29.64
N ALA A 247 -6.31 -2.02 -28.83
CA ALA A 247 -5.61 -0.77 -29.11
C ALA A 247 -4.70 -0.86 -30.34
N VAL A 248 -3.87 -1.91 -30.43
CA VAL A 248 -2.98 -2.17 -31.58
C VAL A 248 -3.80 -2.34 -32.86
N LYS A 249 -4.91 -3.11 -32.80
CA LYS A 249 -5.78 -3.31 -33.97
C LYS A 249 -6.42 -2.01 -34.49
N HIS A 250 -6.66 -1.04 -33.63
CA HIS A 250 -7.28 0.25 -33.99
C HIS A 250 -6.25 1.37 -34.20
N GLY A 251 -4.95 1.07 -34.15
CA GLY A 251 -3.88 2.08 -34.27
C GLY A 251 -3.76 3.03 -33.07
N ASN A 252 -4.43 2.73 -31.95
CA ASN A 252 -4.38 3.53 -30.72
C ASN A 252 -3.14 3.22 -29.86
N TYR A 253 -2.33 2.24 -30.25
CA TYR A 253 -1.05 1.89 -29.64
C TYR A 253 -0.12 1.31 -30.72
N LEU A 254 1.12 1.78 -30.78
CA LEU A 254 2.12 1.35 -31.75
C LEU A 254 3.22 0.56 -31.04
N THR A 255 3.58 -0.59 -31.59
CA THR A 255 4.71 -1.40 -31.12
C THR A 255 5.89 -1.26 -32.08
N ASP A 256 7.12 -1.48 -31.59
CA ASP A 256 8.34 -1.23 -32.35
C ASP A 256 8.44 -2.09 -33.64
N GLY A 257 7.72 -3.22 -33.71
CA GLY A 257 7.65 -4.10 -34.87
C GLY A 257 6.59 -3.74 -35.92
N VAL A 258 5.79 -2.69 -35.70
CA VAL A 258 4.81 -2.17 -36.67
C VAL A 258 5.36 -0.86 -37.23
N MET A 259 6.38 -0.94 -38.07
CA MET A 259 6.60 0.10 -39.08
C MET A 259 5.69 -0.20 -40.28
N PRO A 260 4.98 0.80 -40.83
CA PRO A 260 4.26 0.63 -42.09
C PRO A 260 5.19 0.25 -43.25
#